data_AF-A0A929PAM2-F1
#
_entry.id   AF-A0A929PAM2-F1
#
_cell.length_a   1.000
_cell.length_b   1.000
_cell.length_c   1.000
_cell.angle_alpha   90.00
_cell.angle_beta   90.00
_cell.angle_gamma   90.00
#
_symmetry.space_group_name_H-M   'P 1'
#
loop_
_entity.id
_entity.type
_entity.pdbx_description
1 polymer ?
#
loop_
_entity_poly.entity_id
_entity_poly.type
_entity_poly.pdbx_seq_one_letter_code
_entity_poly.pdbx_strand_id
1 'polypeptide(L)'
;LLENVRVAEKTFRKLDCPLLAVMVNRVDPDILDRTKAELSKLYEGGLLIDLLPEVEGLSDPSMEEVVDALDAQWFSGPKNRLQRYVRDFKVAAMGPANFLNHLEKDDLIITPGDRPDIILTTLGAIASKNYPSPVGILLSGGLTPEPPIISLLEGLDELAIPIYSVAADTYRTAMRAAEVRGTVRPGNERKIALALGMFESHVNIQALEENIRVTPSITMSPLMFEYSLFQRASKERKHIVLPEGDDDRILQAAEILRLRDVVDLTILGKEDKLRARAATLGLKLEGVNVIDPCNSDLHEIFAERFFKLREHKGITMDSALDSMNDVSYFGTMMIHTDMADGMVSGAAHTTAHTIRPAFQIIGTLPDVRVVSSVFLMCMDTRVLVYGDCAVNPNPDSEQLAEIAISSARTAQMFGIDPVVAMLSYSSGASGTGVDVELVRKAVDIATQRRPDLKIDGPIQYDAAIDASVAGKKMPDSEVAGKATVFIFPDLNTGNNTYKAVQRSSGAVAIGPVLQGLNKPVNDLSRGCLVADIVNTVAITAIQAQTKVKSE
;
A
#
# COMPACT_ATOMS: atom_id res chain seq x y z
N LEU A 1 18.52 -32.57 3.01
CA LEU A 1 18.83 -31.15 2.69
C LEU A 1 20.34 -30.90 2.51
N LEU A 2 21.16 -31.12 3.53
CA LEU A 2 22.62 -30.89 3.51
C LEU A 2 23.34 -31.50 2.29
N GLU A 3 22.97 -32.74 1.95
CA GLU A 3 23.55 -33.47 0.82
C GLU A 3 23.19 -32.81 -0.52
N ASN A 4 21.95 -32.35 -0.69
CA ASN A 4 21.51 -31.64 -1.91
C ASN A 4 22.29 -30.33 -2.11
N VAL A 5 22.50 -29.57 -1.04
CA VAL A 5 23.31 -28.33 -1.10
C VAL A 5 24.75 -28.64 -1.50
N ARG A 6 25.36 -29.68 -0.93
CA ARG A 6 26.72 -30.12 -1.29
C ARG A 6 26.83 -30.59 -2.74
N VAL A 7 25.82 -31.30 -3.24
CA VAL A 7 25.77 -31.75 -4.65
C VAL A 7 25.66 -30.55 -5.58
N ALA A 8 24.81 -29.56 -5.27
CA ALA A 8 24.68 -28.33 -6.03
C ALA A 8 26.00 -27.55 -6.06
N GLU A 9 26.63 -27.31 -4.90
CA GLU A 9 27.92 -26.62 -4.80
C GLU A 9 29.01 -27.31 -5.64
N LYS A 10 29.16 -28.64 -5.50
CA LYS A 10 30.12 -29.40 -6.32
C LYS A 10 29.85 -29.29 -7.81
N THR A 11 28.58 -29.18 -8.20
CA THR A 11 28.17 -29.03 -9.60
C THR A 11 28.55 -27.64 -10.12
N PHE A 12 28.25 -26.57 -9.39
CA PHE A 12 28.62 -25.20 -9.79
C PHE A 12 30.14 -24.99 -9.82
N ARG A 13 30.89 -25.52 -8.85
CA ARG A 13 32.36 -25.48 -8.87
C ARG A 13 32.96 -26.22 -10.08
N LYS A 14 32.36 -27.32 -10.52
CA LYS A 14 32.79 -28.03 -11.74
C LYS A 14 32.54 -27.23 -13.03
N LEU A 15 31.62 -26.27 -13.00
CA LEU A 15 31.27 -25.40 -14.11
C LEU A 15 32.00 -24.05 -14.07
N ASP A 16 32.99 -23.89 -13.19
CA ASP A 16 33.67 -22.61 -12.90
C ASP A 16 32.70 -21.45 -12.57
N CYS A 17 31.52 -21.78 -12.03
CA CYS A 17 30.56 -20.80 -11.55
C CYS A 17 30.76 -20.59 -10.04
N PRO A 18 31.16 -19.39 -9.58
CA PRO A 18 31.25 -19.10 -8.15
C PRO A 18 29.85 -19.12 -7.53
N LEU A 19 29.70 -19.88 -6.44
CA LEU A 19 28.45 -19.95 -5.69
C LEU A 19 28.38 -18.73 -4.75
N LEU A 20 27.39 -17.88 -4.97
CA LEU A 20 27.20 -16.63 -4.24
C LEU A 20 26.41 -16.80 -2.93
N ALA A 21 25.28 -17.52 -3.02
CA ALA A 21 24.38 -17.76 -1.91
C ALA A 21 23.58 -19.05 -2.15
N VAL A 22 23.07 -19.63 -1.07
CA VAL A 22 22.15 -20.77 -1.09
C VAL A 22 20.89 -20.37 -0.33
N MET A 23 19.75 -20.46 -1.02
CA MET A 23 18.44 -20.27 -0.40
C MET A 23 17.71 -21.61 -0.42
N VAL A 24 17.25 -22.05 0.75
CA VAL A 24 16.42 -23.24 0.87
C VAL A 24 15.04 -22.79 1.29
N ASN A 25 14.04 -23.01 0.45
CA ASN A 25 12.65 -22.73 0.77
C ASN A 25 11.93 -23.97 1.31
N ARG A 26 10.71 -23.76 1.83
CA ARG A 26 9.82 -24.82 2.31
C ARG A 26 10.40 -25.64 3.46
N VAL A 27 11.19 -24.97 4.31
CA VAL A 27 11.76 -25.60 5.50
C VAL A 27 10.68 -25.66 6.57
N ASP A 28 10.51 -26.82 7.20
CA ASP A 28 9.58 -26.95 8.32
C ASP A 28 9.98 -25.95 9.44
N PRO A 29 9.06 -25.07 9.89
CA PRO A 29 9.35 -24.08 10.93
C PRO A 29 9.96 -24.67 12.20
N ASP A 30 9.58 -25.89 12.58
CA ASP A 30 10.03 -26.54 13.81
C ASP A 30 11.52 -26.92 13.80
N ILE A 31 12.11 -27.04 12.61
CA ILE A 31 13.52 -27.39 12.44
C ILE A 31 14.37 -26.25 11.89
N LEU A 32 13.79 -25.06 11.68
CA LEU A 32 14.42 -23.95 10.98
C LEU A 32 15.75 -23.53 11.64
N ASP A 33 15.71 -23.21 12.95
CA ASP A 33 16.89 -22.73 13.69
C ASP A 33 17.99 -23.78 13.80
N ARG A 34 17.60 -25.03 14.07
CA ARG A 34 18.53 -26.15 14.15
C ARG A 34 19.23 -26.37 12.80
N THR A 35 18.46 -26.36 11.72
CA THR A 35 18.97 -26.56 10.36
C THR A 35 19.89 -25.42 9.95
N LYS A 36 19.55 -24.17 10.30
CA LYS A 36 20.39 -22.99 10.05
C LYS A 36 21.74 -23.12 10.77
N ALA A 37 21.73 -23.48 12.06
CA ALA A 37 22.95 -23.66 12.83
C ALA A 37 23.84 -24.80 12.32
N GLU A 38 23.25 -25.94 11.92
CA GLU A 38 23.99 -27.08 11.34
C GLU A 38 24.61 -26.71 9.98
N LEU A 39 23.88 -25.99 9.12
CA LEU A 39 24.38 -25.50 7.84
C LEU A 39 25.50 -24.48 8.02
N SER A 40 25.34 -23.47 8.88
CA SER A 40 26.37 -22.45 9.10
C SER A 40 27.70 -23.02 9.59
N LYS A 41 27.67 -24.05 10.44
CA LYS A 41 28.89 -24.77 10.90
C LYS A 41 29.61 -25.53 9.79
N LEU A 42 28.87 -26.01 8.79
CA LEU A 42 29.43 -26.81 7.69
C LEU A 42 30.09 -25.94 6.62
N TYR A 43 29.76 -24.65 6.55
CA TYR A 43 30.24 -23.70 5.55
C TYR A 43 30.97 -22.53 6.21
N GLU A 44 31.98 -22.81 7.06
CA GLU A 44 32.87 -21.84 7.75
C GLU A 44 33.72 -20.92 6.80
N GLY A 45 33.29 -20.71 5.54
CA GLY A 45 34.00 -19.95 4.51
C GLY A 45 33.24 -18.78 3.88
N GLY A 46 32.16 -18.28 4.51
CA GLY A 46 31.49 -17.03 4.09
C GLY A 46 30.42 -17.15 3.01
N LEU A 47 29.95 -18.37 2.70
CA LEU A 47 28.80 -18.58 1.81
C LEU A 47 27.50 -18.19 2.53
N LEU A 48 26.69 -17.31 1.94
CA LEU A 48 25.39 -16.94 2.50
C LEU A 48 24.40 -18.09 2.38
N ILE A 49 23.81 -18.49 3.51
CA ILE A 49 22.81 -19.56 3.57
C ILE A 49 21.61 -19.05 4.34
N ASP A 50 20.51 -18.87 3.62
CA ASP A 50 19.24 -18.42 4.18
C ASP A 50 18.19 -19.53 4.03
N LEU A 51 17.44 -19.76 5.10
CA LEU A 51 16.37 -20.76 5.15
C LEU A 51 15.04 -20.02 5.20
N LEU A 52 14.17 -20.32 4.25
CA LEU A 52 12.83 -19.77 4.18
C LEU A 52 11.85 -20.85 4.64
N PRO A 53 11.02 -20.59 5.65
CA PRO A 53 10.08 -21.56 6.17
C PRO A 53 8.99 -21.91 5.15
N GLU A 54 8.32 -23.05 5.32
CA GLU A 54 7.04 -23.29 4.67
C GLU A 54 6.02 -22.30 5.24
N VAL A 55 5.34 -21.59 4.35
CA VAL A 55 4.30 -20.61 4.72
C VAL A 55 2.97 -21.10 4.17
N GLU A 56 2.00 -21.31 5.07
CA GLU A 56 0.63 -21.68 4.73
C GLU A 56 0.01 -20.63 3.79
N GLY A 57 -0.69 -21.07 2.74
CA GLY A 57 -1.28 -20.19 1.72
C GLY A 57 -0.42 -19.93 0.48
N LEU A 58 0.91 -20.07 0.53
CA LEU A 58 1.75 -19.85 -0.66
C LEU A 58 1.60 -20.97 -1.70
N SER A 59 1.50 -22.22 -1.24
CA SER A 59 1.36 -23.42 -2.06
C SER A 59 -0.10 -23.78 -2.36
N ASP A 60 -1.04 -23.22 -1.59
CA ASP A 60 -2.47 -23.44 -1.74
C ASP A 60 -3.01 -22.76 -3.01
N PRO A 61 -3.86 -23.41 -3.81
CA PRO A 61 -4.42 -22.81 -5.01
C PRO A 61 -5.40 -21.69 -4.67
N SER A 62 -5.45 -20.62 -5.47
CA SER A 62 -6.54 -19.64 -5.38
C SER A 62 -7.83 -20.20 -6.00
N MET A 63 -8.97 -19.62 -5.63
CA MET A 63 -10.24 -19.94 -6.29
C MET A 63 -10.18 -19.69 -7.80
N GLU A 64 -9.46 -18.66 -8.24
CA GLU A 64 -9.18 -18.38 -9.66
C GLU A 64 -8.43 -19.56 -10.33
N GLU A 65 -7.37 -20.06 -9.70
CA GLU A 65 -6.60 -21.20 -10.21
C GLU A 65 -7.46 -22.47 -10.32
N VAL A 66 -8.34 -22.69 -9.35
CA VAL A 66 -9.28 -23.82 -9.37
C VAL A 66 -10.32 -23.67 -10.48
N VAL A 67 -10.93 -22.47 -10.61
CA VAL A 67 -11.91 -22.18 -11.66
C VAL A 67 -11.32 -22.40 -13.05
N ASP A 68 -10.11 -21.88 -13.29
CA ASP A 68 -9.39 -22.05 -14.55
C ASP A 68 -9.09 -23.52 -14.84
N ALA A 69 -8.53 -24.26 -13.86
CA ALA A 69 -8.12 -25.65 -14.05
C ALA A 69 -9.30 -26.62 -14.26
N LEU A 70 -10.49 -26.25 -13.78
CA LEU A 70 -11.72 -27.04 -13.91
C LEU A 70 -12.59 -26.62 -15.10
N ASP A 71 -12.21 -25.57 -15.84
CA ASP A 71 -13.04 -24.93 -16.85
C ASP A 71 -14.43 -24.50 -16.29
N ALA A 72 -14.44 -24.08 -15.03
CA ALA A 72 -15.66 -23.82 -14.29
C ALA A 72 -16.39 -22.57 -14.82
N GLN A 73 -17.71 -22.64 -14.92
CA GLN A 73 -18.54 -21.56 -15.43
C GLN A 73 -19.12 -20.76 -14.27
N TRP A 74 -19.10 -19.43 -14.37
CA TRP A 74 -19.71 -18.59 -13.34
C TRP A 74 -21.22 -18.87 -13.27
N PHE A 75 -21.73 -19.07 -12.06
CA PHE A 75 -23.15 -19.31 -11.81
C PHE A 75 -23.79 -18.16 -11.03
N SER A 76 -23.22 -17.79 -9.87
CA SER A 76 -23.75 -16.69 -9.04
C SER A 76 -22.67 -16.08 -8.14
N GLY A 77 -22.96 -14.93 -7.56
CA GLY A 77 -22.09 -14.24 -6.61
C GLY A 77 -20.93 -13.45 -7.26
N PRO A 78 -20.03 -12.90 -6.42
CA PRO A 78 -19.03 -11.92 -6.82
C PRO A 78 -17.93 -12.52 -7.71
N LYS A 79 -17.69 -11.90 -8.87
CA LYS A 79 -16.60 -12.27 -9.79
C LYS A 79 -15.22 -11.76 -9.35
N ASN A 80 -15.19 -10.79 -8.44
CA ASN A 80 -13.96 -10.14 -7.97
C ASN A 80 -13.36 -10.80 -6.70
N ARG A 81 -13.93 -11.91 -6.21
CA ARG A 81 -13.47 -12.60 -4.98
C ARG A 81 -12.78 -13.94 -5.26
N LEU A 82 -12.02 -14.03 -6.35
CA LEU A 82 -11.35 -15.26 -6.76
C LEU A 82 -9.91 -15.42 -6.22
N GLN A 83 -9.37 -14.38 -5.56
CA GLN A 83 -7.98 -14.38 -5.11
C GLN A 83 -7.75 -15.06 -3.75
N ARG A 84 -8.81 -15.46 -3.04
CA ARG A 84 -8.72 -16.23 -1.78
C ARG A 84 -8.14 -17.62 -2.06
N TYR A 85 -7.27 -18.11 -1.17
CA TYR A 85 -6.72 -19.45 -1.24
C TYR A 85 -7.70 -20.48 -0.73
N VAL A 86 -7.74 -21.61 -1.43
CA VAL A 86 -8.48 -22.79 -1.05
C VAL A 86 -7.56 -23.65 -0.22
N ARG A 87 -7.85 -23.74 1.08
CA ARG A 87 -7.07 -24.54 2.02
C ARG A 87 -7.36 -26.02 1.85
N ASP A 88 -8.63 -26.36 1.73
CA ASP A 88 -9.08 -27.74 1.54
C ASP A 88 -10.37 -27.78 0.70
N PHE A 89 -10.67 -28.95 0.13
CA PHE A 89 -11.85 -29.20 -0.68
C PHE A 89 -12.82 -30.10 0.09
N LYS A 90 -14.02 -29.60 0.39
CA LYS A 90 -15.05 -30.37 1.09
C LYS A 90 -16.14 -30.83 0.14
N VAL A 91 -16.27 -32.13 -0.03
CA VAL A 91 -17.40 -32.73 -0.75
C VAL A 91 -18.61 -32.82 0.20
N ALA A 92 -19.63 -31.99 -0.04
CA ALA A 92 -20.81 -31.88 0.82
C ALA A 92 -21.84 -32.98 0.53
N ALA A 93 -21.49 -34.23 0.83
CA ALA A 93 -22.39 -35.38 0.67
C ALA A 93 -23.39 -35.53 1.84
N MET A 94 -23.06 -35.01 3.02
CA MET A 94 -23.89 -35.13 4.21
C MET A 94 -25.07 -34.12 4.20
N GLY A 95 -26.05 -34.34 5.07
CA GLY A 95 -27.10 -33.35 5.34
C GLY A 95 -26.55 -32.11 6.09
N PRO A 96 -27.27 -30.98 6.09
CA PRO A 96 -26.81 -29.69 6.63
C PRO A 96 -26.21 -29.73 8.03
N ALA A 97 -26.87 -30.41 8.98
CA ALA A 97 -26.42 -30.46 10.38
C ALA A 97 -25.03 -31.10 10.53
N ASN A 98 -24.75 -32.16 9.77
CA ASN A 98 -23.46 -32.84 9.82
C ASN A 98 -22.41 -32.12 8.98
N PHE A 99 -22.81 -31.54 7.83
CA PHE A 99 -21.94 -30.71 7.01
C PHE A 99 -21.33 -29.55 7.81
N LEU A 100 -22.14 -28.86 8.62
CA LEU A 100 -21.70 -27.74 9.45
C LEU A 100 -20.60 -28.12 10.47
N ASN A 101 -20.59 -29.36 10.96
CA ASN A 101 -19.55 -29.84 11.89
C ASN A 101 -18.19 -30.08 11.21
N HIS A 102 -18.17 -30.12 9.88
CA HIS A 102 -16.97 -30.36 9.07
C HIS A 102 -16.58 -29.15 8.22
N LEU A 103 -17.33 -28.06 8.30
CA LEU A 103 -17.02 -26.82 7.62
C LEU A 103 -15.88 -26.12 8.34
N GLU A 104 -14.79 -25.89 7.64
CA GLU A 104 -13.62 -25.17 8.14
C GLU A 104 -13.40 -23.86 7.37
N LYS A 105 -12.50 -23.04 7.90
CA LYS A 105 -12.14 -21.76 7.28
C LYS A 105 -11.37 -21.99 5.99
N ASP A 106 -11.72 -21.20 4.98
CA ASP A 106 -11.07 -21.21 3.67
C ASP A 106 -11.25 -22.55 2.89
N ASP A 107 -12.30 -23.31 3.22
CA ASP A 107 -12.73 -24.48 2.44
C ASP A 107 -13.37 -24.07 1.10
N LEU A 108 -13.17 -24.88 0.06
CA LEU A 108 -13.98 -24.86 -1.15
C LEU A 108 -15.01 -25.99 -1.12
N ILE A 109 -16.29 -25.61 -1.17
CA ILE A 109 -17.39 -26.56 -1.03
C ILE A 109 -17.74 -27.13 -2.41
N ILE A 110 -17.68 -28.45 -2.56
CA ILE A 110 -18.09 -29.16 -3.77
C ILE A 110 -19.42 -29.86 -3.49
N THR A 111 -20.46 -29.51 -4.23
CA THR A 111 -21.78 -30.10 -4.09
C THR A 111 -22.46 -30.24 -5.46
N PRO A 112 -23.34 -31.22 -5.70
CA PRO A 112 -24.21 -31.20 -6.86
C PRO A 112 -25.12 -29.96 -6.90
N GLY A 113 -25.48 -29.49 -8.10
CA GLY A 113 -26.35 -28.31 -8.28
C GLY A 113 -27.78 -28.48 -7.75
N ASP A 114 -28.25 -29.71 -7.58
CA ASP A 114 -29.55 -30.08 -7.04
C ASP A 114 -29.56 -30.21 -5.49
N ARG A 115 -28.53 -29.68 -4.81
CA ARG A 115 -28.44 -29.60 -3.34
C ARG A 115 -28.65 -28.18 -2.82
N PRO A 116 -29.86 -27.61 -2.93
CA PRO A 116 -30.13 -26.25 -2.46
C PRO A 116 -29.99 -26.11 -0.94
N ASP A 117 -30.22 -27.19 -0.19
CA ASP A 117 -30.01 -27.25 1.25
C ASP A 117 -28.56 -26.93 1.63
N ILE A 118 -27.57 -27.45 0.91
CA ILE A 118 -26.15 -27.16 1.15
C ILE A 118 -25.78 -25.74 0.74
N ILE A 119 -26.28 -25.28 -0.41
CA ILE A 119 -26.02 -23.92 -0.88
C ILE A 119 -26.49 -22.91 0.18
N LEU A 120 -27.75 -23.02 0.62
CA LEU A 120 -28.33 -22.12 1.61
C LEU A 120 -27.69 -22.29 2.99
N THR A 121 -27.32 -23.51 3.39
CA THR A 121 -26.61 -23.75 4.66
C THR A 121 -25.24 -23.08 4.65
N THR A 122 -24.53 -23.14 3.53
CA THR A 122 -23.22 -22.49 3.36
C THR A 122 -23.35 -20.97 3.44
N LEU A 123 -24.37 -20.39 2.80
CA LEU A 123 -24.65 -18.95 2.89
C LEU A 123 -25.05 -18.54 4.32
N GLY A 124 -25.86 -19.35 5.00
CA GLY A 124 -26.22 -19.13 6.40
C GLY A 124 -25.04 -19.23 7.37
N ALA A 125 -24.09 -20.13 7.10
CA ALA A 125 -22.86 -20.24 7.85
C ALA A 125 -22.03 -18.95 7.77
N ILE A 126 -21.93 -18.33 6.59
CA ILE A 126 -21.21 -17.06 6.41
C ILE A 126 -21.88 -15.90 7.14
N ALA A 127 -23.21 -15.87 7.17
CA ALA A 127 -23.95 -14.85 7.90
C ALA A 127 -23.84 -14.99 9.44
N SER A 128 -23.40 -16.15 9.92
CA SER A 128 -23.28 -16.45 11.34
C SER A 128 -21.88 -16.13 11.86
N LYS A 129 -21.80 -15.46 13.01
CA LYS A 129 -20.53 -15.25 13.73
C LYS A 129 -19.94 -16.56 14.30
N ASN A 130 -20.73 -17.64 14.34
CA ASN A 130 -20.36 -18.90 15.00
C ASN A 130 -19.79 -19.95 14.03
N TYR A 131 -19.78 -19.68 12.72
CA TYR A 131 -19.29 -20.62 11.72
C TYR A 131 -18.20 -19.98 10.86
N PRO A 132 -17.27 -20.79 10.33
CA PRO A 132 -16.23 -20.28 9.46
C PRO A 132 -16.77 -19.90 8.07
N SER A 133 -16.03 -19.02 7.40
CA SER A 133 -16.34 -18.54 6.05
C SER A 133 -15.57 -19.34 4.99
N PRO A 134 -16.25 -20.15 4.16
CA PRO A 134 -15.62 -20.83 3.03
C PRO A 134 -15.23 -19.83 1.92
N VAL A 135 -14.43 -20.31 0.96
CA VAL A 135 -13.95 -19.52 -0.18
C VAL A 135 -15.00 -19.38 -1.27
N GLY A 136 -15.78 -20.43 -1.52
CA GLY A 136 -16.69 -20.52 -2.64
C GLY A 136 -17.47 -21.83 -2.65
N ILE A 137 -18.33 -21.99 -3.66
CA ILE A 137 -19.05 -23.23 -3.94
C ILE A 137 -18.81 -23.65 -5.40
N LEU A 138 -18.48 -24.92 -5.62
CA LEU A 138 -18.46 -25.59 -6.91
C LEU A 138 -19.67 -26.53 -7.05
N LEU A 139 -20.56 -26.18 -7.98
CA LEU A 139 -21.70 -26.99 -8.39
C LEU A 139 -21.26 -28.04 -9.40
N SER A 140 -21.22 -29.30 -8.99
CA SER A 140 -20.79 -30.43 -9.81
C SER A 140 -21.96 -31.11 -10.54
N GLY A 141 -21.61 -31.93 -11.54
CA GLY A 141 -22.54 -32.76 -12.31
C GLY A 141 -23.24 -32.05 -13.46
N GLY A 142 -22.86 -30.81 -13.77
CA GLY A 142 -23.56 -29.99 -14.78
C GLY A 142 -25.01 -29.66 -14.41
N LEU A 143 -25.40 -29.90 -13.15
CA LEU A 143 -26.73 -29.60 -12.63
C LEU A 143 -26.81 -28.15 -12.20
N THR A 144 -27.97 -27.54 -12.40
CA THR A 144 -28.28 -26.21 -11.88
C THR A 144 -29.37 -26.31 -10.81
N PRO A 145 -29.35 -25.43 -9.79
CA PRO A 145 -30.45 -25.33 -8.83
C PRO A 145 -31.80 -25.10 -9.49
N GLU A 146 -32.88 -25.49 -8.81
CA GLU A 146 -34.24 -25.26 -9.30
C GLU A 146 -34.56 -23.75 -9.41
N PRO A 147 -35.46 -23.34 -10.32
CA PRO A 147 -35.75 -21.92 -10.57
C PRO A 147 -36.08 -21.08 -9.31
N PRO A 148 -36.84 -21.57 -8.31
CA PRO A 148 -37.07 -20.80 -7.09
C PRO A 148 -35.80 -20.49 -6.30
N ILE A 149 -34.82 -21.40 -6.32
CA ILE A 149 -33.51 -21.21 -5.66
C ILE A 149 -32.67 -20.20 -6.44
N ILE A 150 -32.70 -20.25 -7.78
CA ILE A 150 -32.03 -19.25 -8.62
C ILE A 150 -32.58 -17.85 -8.30
N SER A 151 -33.90 -17.68 -8.30
CA SER A 151 -34.52 -16.38 -7.98
C SER A 151 -34.20 -15.91 -6.55
N LEU A 152 -34.09 -16.83 -5.59
CA LEU A 152 -33.65 -16.50 -4.24
C LEU A 152 -32.21 -15.98 -4.24
N LEU A 153 -31.29 -16.66 -4.93
CA LEU A 153 -29.88 -16.24 -5.02
C LEU A 153 -29.73 -14.89 -5.75
N GLU A 154 -30.53 -14.63 -6.78
CA GLU A 154 -30.56 -13.35 -7.49
C GLU A 154 -31.08 -12.20 -6.59
N GLY A 155 -31.98 -12.50 -5.65
CA GLY A 155 -32.50 -11.54 -4.69
C GLY A 155 -31.63 -11.32 -3.45
N LEU A 156 -30.55 -12.09 -3.27
CA LEU A 156 -29.56 -11.86 -2.22
C LEU A 156 -28.51 -10.88 -2.75
N ASP A 157 -28.68 -9.60 -2.39
CA ASP A 157 -27.69 -8.56 -2.70
C ASP A 157 -26.30 -8.96 -2.15
N GLU A 158 -25.28 -8.86 -3.02
CA GLU A 158 -23.86 -9.07 -2.70
C GLU A 158 -23.56 -10.36 -1.90
N LEU A 159 -23.84 -11.53 -2.51
CA LEU A 159 -23.36 -12.81 -1.98
C LEU A 159 -21.89 -12.70 -1.55
N ALA A 160 -21.58 -13.21 -0.36
CA ALA A 160 -20.24 -13.09 0.20
C ALA A 160 -19.19 -13.92 -0.57
N ILE A 161 -19.61 -14.96 -1.28
CA ILE A 161 -18.74 -15.92 -1.94
C ILE A 161 -19.17 -16.22 -3.38
N PRO A 162 -18.21 -16.48 -4.29
CA PRO A 162 -18.50 -16.94 -5.64
C PRO A 162 -19.09 -18.36 -5.68
N ILE A 163 -20.01 -18.58 -6.62
CA ILE A 163 -20.57 -19.89 -6.95
C ILE A 163 -20.31 -20.17 -8.43
N TYR A 164 -19.65 -21.29 -8.72
CA TYR A 164 -19.29 -21.72 -10.07
C TYR A 164 -19.81 -23.13 -10.33
N SER A 165 -20.05 -23.48 -11.59
CA SER A 165 -20.49 -24.81 -12.01
C SER A 165 -19.43 -25.53 -12.84
N VAL A 166 -19.37 -26.84 -12.68
CA VAL A 166 -18.45 -27.75 -13.36
C VAL A 166 -19.27 -28.88 -13.98
N ALA A 167 -19.03 -29.17 -15.26
CA ALA A 167 -19.78 -30.18 -15.99
C ALA A 167 -19.52 -31.62 -15.51
N ALA A 168 -18.32 -31.87 -14.96
CA ALA A 168 -17.93 -33.19 -14.45
C ALA A 168 -18.70 -33.58 -13.19
N ASP A 169 -18.89 -34.88 -12.95
CA ASP A 169 -19.47 -35.40 -11.72
C ASP A 169 -18.66 -35.00 -10.47
N THR A 170 -19.27 -35.16 -9.29
CA THR A 170 -18.67 -34.74 -8.01
C THR A 170 -17.33 -35.39 -7.73
N TYR A 171 -17.17 -36.68 -8.03
CA TYR A 171 -15.93 -37.41 -7.76
C TYR A 171 -14.79 -36.91 -8.65
N ARG A 172 -15.04 -36.79 -9.96
CA ARG A 172 -14.06 -36.25 -10.92
C ARG A 172 -13.73 -34.79 -10.63
N THR A 173 -14.72 -34.00 -10.24
CA THR A 173 -14.52 -32.60 -9.85
C THR A 173 -13.59 -32.51 -8.65
N ALA A 174 -13.84 -33.30 -7.59
CA ALA A 174 -13.00 -33.34 -6.40
C ALA A 174 -11.56 -33.80 -6.69
N MET A 175 -11.39 -34.86 -7.49
CA MET A 175 -10.06 -35.34 -7.89
C MET A 175 -9.28 -34.28 -8.67
N ARG A 176 -9.89 -33.66 -9.69
CA ARG A 176 -9.24 -32.61 -10.49
C ARG A 176 -8.92 -31.38 -9.64
N ALA A 177 -9.83 -30.99 -8.75
CA ALA A 177 -9.63 -29.88 -7.82
C ALA A 177 -8.41 -30.11 -6.91
N ALA A 178 -8.27 -31.32 -6.36
CA ALA A 178 -7.15 -31.68 -5.49
C ALA A 178 -5.78 -31.71 -6.20
N GLU A 179 -5.75 -31.84 -7.53
CA GLU A 179 -4.53 -31.80 -8.33
C GLU A 179 -4.05 -30.36 -8.65
N VAL A 180 -4.91 -29.36 -8.42
CA VAL A 180 -4.58 -27.96 -8.69
C VAL A 180 -3.50 -27.49 -7.71
N ARG A 181 -2.37 -27.05 -8.25
CA ARG A 181 -1.27 -26.49 -7.45
C ARG A 181 -1.34 -24.98 -7.46
N GLY A 182 -1.16 -24.37 -6.28
CA GLY A 182 -1.04 -22.94 -6.18
C GLY A 182 0.26 -22.41 -6.77
N THR A 183 0.16 -21.30 -7.49
CA THR A 183 1.29 -20.54 -8.02
C THR A 183 1.17 -19.06 -7.63
N VAL A 184 2.28 -18.33 -7.66
CA VAL A 184 2.28 -16.87 -7.45
C VAL A 184 2.00 -16.21 -8.80
N ARG A 185 0.73 -15.89 -9.07
CA ARG A 185 0.31 -15.17 -10.28
C ARG A 185 0.42 -13.65 -10.09
N PRO A 186 0.67 -12.87 -11.16
CA PRO A 186 0.79 -11.41 -11.07
C PRO A 186 -0.41 -10.68 -10.44
N GLY A 187 -1.62 -11.24 -10.55
CA GLY A 187 -2.84 -10.64 -9.99
C GLY A 187 -3.10 -10.96 -8.52
N ASN A 188 -2.30 -11.81 -7.88
CA ASN A 188 -2.50 -12.22 -6.49
C ASN A 188 -1.61 -11.42 -5.53
N GLU A 189 -2.00 -10.17 -5.27
CA GLU A 189 -1.26 -9.25 -4.40
C GLU A 189 -0.96 -9.84 -3.01
N ARG A 190 -1.87 -10.64 -2.46
CA ARG A 190 -1.70 -11.29 -1.15
C ARG A 190 -0.59 -12.36 -1.17
N LYS A 191 -0.48 -13.20 -2.21
CA LYS A 191 0.60 -14.22 -2.30
C LYS A 191 1.94 -13.51 -2.50
N ILE A 192 1.93 -12.47 -3.33
CA ILE A 192 3.11 -11.64 -3.58
C ILE A 192 3.58 -11.02 -2.27
N ALA A 193 2.68 -10.39 -1.50
CA ALA A 193 3.00 -9.80 -0.20
C ALA A 193 3.53 -10.85 0.80
N LEU A 194 2.90 -12.02 0.86
CA LEU A 194 3.33 -13.12 1.74
C LEU A 194 4.72 -13.66 1.37
N ALA A 195 5.00 -13.83 0.08
CA ALA A 195 6.29 -14.28 -0.42
C ALA A 195 7.39 -13.23 -0.18
N LEU A 196 7.09 -11.95 -0.43
CA LEU A 196 8.00 -10.84 -0.18
C LEU A 196 8.31 -10.70 1.31
N GLY A 197 7.28 -10.72 2.18
CA GLY A 197 7.47 -10.64 3.63
C GLY A 197 8.27 -11.83 4.18
N MET A 198 8.00 -13.05 3.70
CA MET A 198 8.80 -14.24 4.04
C MET A 198 10.27 -14.03 3.65
N PHE A 199 10.53 -13.52 2.44
CA PHE A 199 11.88 -13.28 1.95
C PHE A 199 12.58 -12.18 2.78
N GLU A 200 11.93 -11.03 2.97
CA GLU A 200 12.45 -9.88 3.71
C GLU A 200 12.81 -10.24 5.16
N SER A 201 12.05 -11.11 5.82
CA SER A 201 12.29 -11.50 7.21
C SER A 201 13.34 -12.61 7.40
N HIS A 202 13.65 -13.39 6.36
CA HIS A 202 14.51 -14.58 6.50
C HIS A 202 15.82 -14.51 5.71
N VAL A 203 15.94 -13.59 4.76
CA VAL A 203 17.10 -13.44 3.89
C VAL A 203 17.91 -12.21 4.31
N ASN A 204 19.22 -12.38 4.47
CA ASN A 204 20.11 -11.24 4.71
C ASN A 204 20.41 -10.51 3.40
N ILE A 205 19.46 -9.65 3.00
CA ILE A 205 19.53 -8.87 1.75
C ILE A 205 20.78 -8.01 1.71
N GLN A 206 21.17 -7.38 2.82
CA GLN A 206 22.35 -6.51 2.86
C GLN A 206 23.64 -7.30 2.55
N ALA A 207 23.82 -8.47 3.17
CA ALA A 207 24.99 -9.29 2.88
C ALA A 207 24.97 -9.83 1.43
N LEU A 208 23.78 -10.12 0.89
CA LEU A 208 23.61 -10.52 -0.50
C LEU A 208 24.01 -9.38 -1.46
N GLU A 209 23.59 -8.14 -1.18
CA GLU A 209 23.98 -6.93 -1.92
C GLU A 209 25.47 -6.64 -1.80
N GLU A 210 26.12 -6.90 -0.66
CA GLU A 210 27.58 -6.73 -0.51
C GLU A 210 28.36 -7.76 -1.34
N ASN A 211 27.85 -8.99 -1.43
CA ASN A 211 28.46 -10.07 -2.20
C ASN A 211 28.25 -9.93 -3.71
N ILE A 212 27.07 -9.44 -4.13
CA ILE A 212 26.82 -9.03 -5.51
C ILE A 212 27.39 -7.63 -5.64
N ARG A 213 28.66 -7.43 -6.05
CA ARG A 213 29.19 -6.08 -6.30
C ARG A 213 28.36 -5.33 -7.36
N VAL A 214 27.26 -4.71 -6.96
CA VAL A 214 26.40 -3.88 -7.81
C VAL A 214 26.96 -2.48 -7.71
N THR A 215 27.47 -1.95 -8.82
CA THR A 215 27.59 -0.49 -8.92
C THR A 215 26.18 0.07 -8.77
N PRO A 216 25.90 0.96 -7.80
CA PRO A 216 24.54 1.48 -7.62
C PRO A 216 24.02 1.96 -8.97
N SER A 217 22.87 1.40 -9.35
CA SER A 217 22.25 1.72 -10.63
C SER A 217 21.88 3.21 -10.62
N ILE A 218 22.36 3.94 -11.64
CA ILE A 218 21.96 5.34 -11.85
C ILE A 218 20.47 5.41 -12.26
N THR A 219 19.93 4.30 -12.76
CA THR A 219 18.51 4.15 -13.10
C THR A 219 17.70 3.63 -11.92
N MET A 220 16.58 4.29 -11.64
CA MET A 220 15.61 3.89 -10.62
C MET A 220 14.28 3.62 -11.30
N SER A 221 13.94 2.34 -11.45
CA SER A 221 12.63 1.95 -11.97
C SER A 221 11.54 2.13 -10.89
N PRO A 222 10.25 2.16 -11.26
CA PRO A 222 9.17 2.25 -10.29
C PRO A 222 9.22 1.12 -9.26
N LEU A 223 9.48 -0.11 -9.71
CA LEU A 223 9.57 -1.28 -8.82
C LEU A 223 10.74 -1.18 -7.84
N MET A 224 11.91 -0.71 -8.29
CA MET A 224 13.07 -0.48 -7.42
C MET A 224 12.77 0.60 -6.38
N PHE A 225 12.09 1.67 -6.80
CA PHE A 225 11.71 2.74 -5.89
C PHE A 225 10.72 2.25 -4.83
N GLU A 226 9.62 1.60 -5.23
CA GLU A 226 8.64 1.01 -4.31
C GLU A 226 9.33 0.06 -3.32
N TYR A 227 10.15 -0.86 -3.81
CA TYR A 227 10.93 -1.76 -2.95
C TYR A 227 11.77 -0.99 -1.93
N SER A 228 12.47 0.06 -2.37
CA SER A 228 13.27 0.90 -1.47
C SER A 228 12.43 1.60 -0.40
N LEU A 229 11.18 1.99 -0.70
CA LEU A 229 10.27 2.57 0.28
C LEU A 229 9.96 1.57 1.39
N PHE A 230 9.61 0.33 1.03
CA PHE A 230 9.31 -0.72 2.01
C PHE A 230 10.52 -1.09 2.85
N GLN A 231 11.68 -1.27 2.23
CA GLN A 231 12.92 -1.58 2.94
C GLN A 231 13.30 -0.48 3.95
N ARG A 232 13.04 0.79 3.61
CA ARG A 232 13.31 1.91 4.52
C ARG A 232 12.27 2.02 5.63
N ALA A 233 10.99 1.86 5.29
CA ALA A 233 9.91 1.90 6.26
C ALA A 233 10.04 0.77 7.32
N SER A 234 10.48 -0.44 6.91
CA SER A 234 10.64 -1.57 7.83
C SER A 234 11.86 -1.47 8.76
N LYS A 235 12.91 -0.70 8.39
CA LYS A 235 14.12 -0.53 9.23
C LYS A 235 13.83 0.08 10.60
N GLU A 236 12.87 1.00 10.66
CA GLU A 236 12.38 1.60 11.91
C GLU A 236 10.87 1.69 11.82
N ARG A 237 10.18 0.63 12.24
CA ARG A 237 8.72 0.55 12.18
C ARG A 237 8.09 1.73 12.91
N LYS A 238 7.13 2.34 12.25
CA LYS A 238 6.33 3.44 12.76
C LYS A 238 4.89 3.02 12.93
N HIS A 239 4.20 3.63 13.88
CA HIS A 239 2.81 3.36 14.15
C HIS A 239 1.92 4.31 13.33
N ILE A 240 1.19 3.76 12.37
CA ILE A 240 0.33 4.52 11.46
C ILE A 240 -1.15 4.25 11.76
N VAL A 241 -1.96 5.32 11.81
CA VAL A 241 -3.42 5.24 12.00
C VAL A 241 -4.13 5.30 10.65
N LEU A 242 -5.11 4.41 10.47
CA LEU A 242 -6.00 4.34 9.31
C LEU A 242 -7.45 4.62 9.77
N PRO A 243 -7.98 5.84 9.58
CA PRO A 243 -9.29 6.22 10.12
C PRO A 243 -10.50 5.52 9.48
N GLU A 244 -10.35 4.99 8.27
CA GLU A 244 -11.46 4.58 7.41
C GLU A 244 -11.70 3.06 7.47
N GLY A 245 -11.91 2.52 8.68
CA GLY A 245 -12.01 1.07 8.92
C GLY A 245 -13.21 0.35 8.29
N ASP A 246 -14.20 1.09 7.79
CA ASP A 246 -15.34 0.53 7.05
C ASP A 246 -15.05 0.35 5.54
N ASP A 247 -13.89 0.79 5.04
CA ASP A 247 -13.48 0.64 3.63
C ASP A 247 -12.71 -0.67 3.39
N ASP A 248 -13.21 -1.51 2.49
CA ASP A 248 -12.59 -2.80 2.15
C ASP A 248 -11.12 -2.66 1.71
N ARG A 249 -10.77 -1.57 1.00
CA ARG A 249 -9.40 -1.34 0.50
C ARG A 249 -8.44 -1.05 1.65
N ILE A 250 -8.89 -0.37 2.70
CA ILE A 250 -8.11 -0.12 3.92
C ILE A 250 -7.84 -1.43 4.64
N LEU A 251 -8.84 -2.32 4.75
CA LEU A 251 -8.66 -3.64 5.36
C LEU A 251 -7.70 -4.52 4.56
N GLN A 252 -7.81 -4.50 3.23
CA GLN A 252 -6.90 -5.23 2.34
C GLN A 252 -5.47 -4.70 2.44
N ALA A 253 -5.29 -3.38 2.41
CA ALA A 253 -3.98 -2.74 2.57
C ALA A 253 -3.36 -3.05 3.93
N ALA A 254 -4.15 -3.03 5.01
CA ALA A 254 -3.70 -3.37 6.35
C ALA A 254 -3.20 -4.82 6.45
N GLU A 255 -3.85 -5.78 5.79
CA GLU A 255 -3.33 -7.14 5.71
C GLU A 255 -2.00 -7.20 4.96
N ILE A 256 -1.88 -6.53 3.81
CA ILE A 256 -0.64 -6.51 3.02
C ILE A 256 0.52 -5.90 3.84
N LEU A 257 0.29 -4.75 4.47
CA LEU A 257 1.28 -4.07 5.31
C LEU A 257 1.72 -4.91 6.50
N ARG A 258 0.78 -5.65 7.12
CA ARG A 258 1.07 -6.61 8.19
C ARG A 258 1.90 -7.78 7.67
N LEU A 259 1.52 -8.38 6.54
CA LEU A 259 2.23 -9.52 5.94
C LEU A 259 3.67 -9.17 5.55
N ARG A 260 3.91 -7.91 5.17
CA ARG A 260 5.24 -7.37 4.85
C ARG A 260 5.99 -6.82 6.06
N ASP A 261 5.38 -6.83 7.23
CA ASP A 261 5.98 -6.42 8.51
C ASP A 261 6.61 -5.01 8.51
N VAL A 262 5.95 -4.05 7.84
CA VAL A 262 6.54 -2.73 7.52
C VAL A 262 6.23 -1.67 8.58
N VAL A 263 5.05 -1.73 9.20
CA VAL A 263 4.52 -0.71 10.11
C VAL A 263 3.64 -1.35 11.18
N ASP A 264 3.48 -0.66 12.31
CA ASP A 264 2.41 -0.97 13.26
C ASP A 264 1.15 -0.20 12.86
N LEU A 265 -0.02 -0.84 12.99
CA LEU A 265 -1.28 -0.28 12.51
C LEU A 265 -2.34 -0.20 13.61
N THR A 266 -3.01 0.96 13.67
CA THR A 266 -4.33 1.08 14.29
C THR A 266 -5.35 1.44 13.23
N ILE A 267 -6.46 0.70 13.16
CA ILE A 267 -7.62 1.06 12.34
C ILE A 267 -8.72 1.62 13.25
N LEU A 268 -9.35 2.72 12.85
CA LEU A 268 -10.47 3.29 13.60
C LEU A 268 -11.80 2.73 13.12
N GLY A 269 -12.65 2.33 14.04
CA GLY A 269 -13.97 1.78 13.75
C GLY A 269 -14.46 0.79 14.81
N LYS A 270 -15.66 0.26 14.60
CA LYS A 270 -16.26 -0.73 15.52
C LYS A 270 -15.61 -2.09 15.30
N GLU A 271 -14.93 -2.61 16.32
CA GLU A 271 -14.16 -3.86 16.21
C GLU A 271 -15.01 -5.03 15.68
N ASP A 272 -16.19 -5.26 16.26
CA ASP A 272 -17.12 -6.31 15.82
C ASP A 272 -17.45 -6.26 14.32
N LYS A 273 -17.66 -5.04 13.77
CA LYS A 273 -18.01 -4.86 12.35
C LYS A 273 -16.79 -5.07 11.47
N LEU A 274 -15.66 -4.50 11.85
CA LEU A 274 -14.40 -4.58 11.12
C LEU A 274 -13.93 -6.03 11.03
N ARG A 275 -13.90 -6.75 12.16
CA ARG A 275 -13.49 -8.16 12.22
C ARG A 275 -14.42 -9.06 11.40
N ALA A 276 -15.74 -8.82 11.45
CA ALA A 276 -16.71 -9.54 10.64
C ALA A 276 -16.54 -9.27 9.13
N ARG A 277 -16.29 -8.01 8.74
CA ARG A 277 -16.02 -7.65 7.35
C ARG A 277 -14.71 -8.27 6.86
N ALA A 278 -13.64 -8.19 7.65
CA ALA A 278 -12.36 -8.83 7.35
C ALA A 278 -12.51 -10.35 7.16
N ALA A 279 -13.28 -11.03 8.01
CA ALA A 279 -13.58 -12.46 7.85
C ALA A 279 -14.35 -12.78 6.56
N THR A 280 -15.32 -11.94 6.20
CA THR A 280 -16.07 -12.05 4.93
C THR A 280 -15.16 -11.91 3.71
N LEU A 281 -14.18 -11.00 3.79
CA LEU A 281 -13.17 -10.77 2.76
C LEU A 281 -12.04 -11.82 2.77
N GLY A 282 -11.98 -12.70 3.78
CA GLY A 282 -10.92 -13.70 3.94
C GLY A 282 -9.58 -13.13 4.43
N LEU A 283 -9.58 -11.94 5.02
CA LEU A 283 -8.39 -11.22 5.50
C LEU A 283 -8.00 -11.65 6.92
N LYS A 284 -6.70 -11.68 7.21
CA LYS A 284 -6.12 -11.93 8.53
C LYS A 284 -5.50 -10.64 9.08
N LEU A 285 -6.16 -10.06 10.09
CA LEU A 285 -5.77 -8.79 10.73
C LEU A 285 -5.28 -8.99 12.18
N GLU A 286 -4.70 -10.15 12.49
CA GLU A 286 -4.09 -10.43 13.80
C GLU A 286 -2.97 -9.41 14.08
N GLY A 287 -2.88 -8.89 15.31
CA GLY A 287 -1.88 -7.87 15.67
C GLY A 287 -2.17 -6.46 15.15
N VAL A 288 -3.18 -6.26 14.30
CA VAL A 288 -3.69 -4.91 13.96
C VAL A 288 -4.61 -4.44 15.08
N ASN A 289 -4.28 -3.29 15.66
CA ASN A 289 -5.07 -2.67 16.72
C ASN A 289 -6.34 -2.03 16.14
N VAL A 290 -7.46 -2.09 16.87
CA VAL A 290 -8.71 -1.45 16.48
C VAL A 290 -9.21 -0.59 17.62
N ILE A 291 -9.56 0.66 17.32
CA ILE A 291 -10.11 1.60 18.31
C ILE A 291 -11.44 2.14 17.79
N ASP A 292 -12.50 2.01 18.58
CA ASP A 292 -13.78 2.69 18.32
C ASP A 292 -13.75 4.07 18.97
N PRO A 293 -13.68 5.18 18.18
CA PRO A 293 -13.61 6.52 18.74
C PRO A 293 -14.75 6.82 19.71
N CYS A 294 -15.97 6.37 19.41
CA CYS A 294 -17.16 6.67 20.21
C CYS A 294 -17.18 5.99 21.59
N ASN A 295 -16.44 4.89 21.75
CA ASN A 295 -16.47 4.06 22.97
C ASN A 295 -15.08 3.92 23.61
N SER A 296 -14.10 4.73 23.18
CA SER A 296 -12.75 4.69 23.70
C SER A 296 -12.62 5.53 24.97
N ASP A 297 -11.86 5.02 25.95
CA ASP A 297 -11.45 5.80 27.13
C ASP A 297 -10.66 7.08 26.77
N LEU A 298 -10.13 7.15 25.54
CA LEU A 298 -9.42 8.31 25.02
C LEU A 298 -10.36 9.43 24.55
N HIS A 299 -11.65 9.17 24.34
CA HIS A 299 -12.59 10.13 23.74
C HIS A 299 -12.66 11.44 24.54
N GLU A 300 -12.96 11.35 25.83
CA GLU A 300 -13.05 12.53 26.70
C GLU A 300 -11.68 13.21 26.86
N ILE A 301 -10.60 12.42 26.97
CA ILE A 301 -9.21 12.93 27.10
C ILE A 301 -8.82 13.75 25.87
N PHE A 302 -9.11 13.24 24.68
CA PHE A 302 -8.83 13.92 23.43
C PHE A 302 -9.72 15.14 23.23
N ALA A 303 -10.99 15.08 23.65
CA ALA A 303 -11.90 16.20 23.59
C ALA A 303 -11.43 17.36 24.47
N GLU A 304 -11.03 17.08 25.71
CA GLU A 304 -10.46 18.09 26.61
C GLU A 304 -9.20 18.73 26.03
N ARG A 305 -8.33 17.91 25.42
CA ARG A 305 -7.08 18.40 24.81
C ARG A 305 -7.39 19.26 23.59
N PHE A 306 -8.31 18.85 22.73
CA PHE A 306 -8.73 19.62 21.57
C PHE A 306 -9.41 20.94 21.96
N PHE A 307 -10.26 20.92 22.99
CA PHE A 307 -10.84 22.14 23.57
C PHE A 307 -9.74 23.11 24.01
N LYS A 308 -8.75 22.66 24.82
CA LYS A 308 -7.63 23.50 25.25
C LYS A 308 -6.82 24.08 24.08
N LEU A 309 -6.60 23.31 23.01
CA LEU A 309 -5.90 23.77 21.82
C LEU A 309 -6.66 24.89 21.06
N ARG A 310 -8.00 24.91 21.16
CA ARG A 310 -8.87 25.71 20.30
C ARG A 310 -9.83 26.63 21.04
N GLU A 311 -9.74 26.72 22.36
CA GLU A 311 -10.57 27.59 23.21
C GLU A 311 -10.50 29.04 22.74
N HIS A 312 -9.30 29.54 22.41
CA HIS A 312 -9.08 30.88 21.88
C HIS A 312 -9.75 31.14 20.50
N LYS A 313 -10.24 30.10 19.82
CA LYS A 313 -10.99 30.16 18.56
C LYS A 313 -12.48 29.91 18.76
N GLY A 314 -12.96 29.84 20.00
CA GLY A 314 -14.38 29.76 20.35
C GLY A 314 -14.99 28.36 20.29
N ILE A 315 -14.19 27.29 20.31
CA ILE A 315 -14.71 25.91 20.44
C ILE A 315 -15.21 25.68 21.87
N THR A 316 -16.40 25.10 22.02
CA THR A 316 -16.97 24.66 23.30
C THR A 316 -16.56 23.22 23.61
N MET A 317 -16.63 22.80 24.88
CA MET A 317 -16.35 21.41 25.26
C MET A 317 -17.29 20.41 24.54
N ASP A 318 -18.57 20.73 24.42
CA ASP A 318 -19.54 19.89 23.69
C ASP A 318 -19.14 19.71 22.22
N SER A 319 -18.73 20.79 21.55
CA SER A 319 -18.24 20.71 20.17
C SER A 319 -16.93 19.92 20.05
N ALA A 320 -16.09 19.93 21.10
CA ALA A 320 -14.87 19.14 21.13
C ALA A 320 -15.17 17.64 21.30
N LEU A 321 -16.13 17.28 22.15
CA LEU A 321 -16.64 15.91 22.29
C LEU A 321 -17.25 15.40 20.97
N ASP A 322 -18.08 16.22 20.32
CA ASP A 322 -18.65 15.89 19.01
C ASP A 322 -17.55 15.66 17.96
N SER A 323 -16.50 16.49 17.98
CA SER A 323 -15.37 16.34 17.06
C SER A 323 -14.60 15.03 17.29
N MET A 324 -14.53 14.52 18.52
CA MET A 324 -13.84 13.25 18.82
C MET A 324 -14.64 12.00 18.40
N ASN A 325 -15.91 12.16 18.01
CA ASN A 325 -16.65 11.09 17.32
C ASN A 325 -16.19 10.92 15.87
N ASP A 326 -15.57 11.94 15.28
CA ASP A 326 -15.05 11.87 13.92
C ASP A 326 -13.71 11.14 13.87
N VAL A 327 -13.62 10.12 13.01
CA VAL A 327 -12.43 9.28 12.88
C VAL A 327 -11.18 10.07 12.45
N SER A 328 -11.33 11.13 11.64
CA SER A 328 -10.20 11.93 11.16
C SER A 328 -9.66 12.83 12.27
N TYR A 329 -10.55 13.44 13.07
CA TYR A 329 -10.16 14.20 14.25
C TYR A 329 -9.53 13.32 15.34
N PHE A 330 -10.15 12.17 15.64
CA PHE A 330 -9.64 11.23 16.63
C PHE A 330 -8.26 10.69 16.22
N GLY A 331 -8.10 10.27 14.96
CA GLY A 331 -6.81 9.82 14.43
C GLY A 331 -5.75 10.91 14.46
N THR A 332 -6.11 12.16 14.16
CA THR A 332 -5.19 13.30 14.27
C THR A 332 -4.77 13.54 15.73
N MET A 333 -5.67 13.36 16.70
CA MET A 333 -5.35 13.48 18.13
C MET A 333 -4.43 12.36 18.62
N MET A 334 -4.57 11.13 18.11
CA MET A 334 -3.62 10.04 18.40
C MET A 334 -2.19 10.43 17.98
N ILE A 335 -2.04 11.01 16.79
CA ILE A 335 -0.73 11.48 16.32
C ILE A 335 -0.23 12.63 17.19
N HIS A 336 -1.09 13.62 17.48
CA HIS A 336 -0.72 14.78 18.31
C HIS A 336 -0.18 14.37 19.68
N THR A 337 -0.79 13.35 20.29
CA THR A 337 -0.46 12.84 21.62
C THR A 337 0.63 11.76 21.63
N ASP A 338 1.32 11.54 20.50
CA ASP A 338 2.39 10.54 20.35
C ASP A 338 1.92 9.09 20.58
N MET A 339 0.61 8.83 20.48
CA MET A 339 0.05 7.48 20.46
C MET A 339 0.14 6.82 19.08
N ALA A 340 0.49 7.61 18.07
CA ALA A 340 0.83 7.17 16.73
C ALA A 340 1.85 8.14 16.13
N ASP A 341 2.61 7.67 15.15
CA ASP A 341 3.64 8.44 14.47
C ASP A 341 3.11 9.16 13.22
N GLY A 342 1.99 8.69 12.64
CA GLY A 342 1.38 9.29 11.45
C GLY A 342 0.00 8.75 11.12
N MET A 343 -0.65 9.32 10.10
CA MET A 343 -1.99 8.93 9.66
C MET A 343 -2.14 9.01 8.14
N VAL A 344 -2.91 8.05 7.61
CA VAL A 344 -3.32 8.03 6.20
C VAL A 344 -4.85 7.92 6.14
N SER A 345 -5.50 8.87 5.46
CA SER A 345 -6.96 8.95 5.30
C SER A 345 -7.31 9.42 3.88
N GLY A 346 -8.59 9.50 3.50
CA GLY A 346 -9.05 10.07 2.23
C GLY A 346 -9.57 9.05 1.20
N ALA A 347 -9.54 7.75 1.50
CA ALA A 347 -10.15 6.72 0.66
C ALA A 347 -11.68 6.88 0.62
N ALA A 348 -12.28 7.28 1.74
CA ALA A 348 -13.71 7.53 1.87
C ALA A 348 -14.05 9.02 2.12
N HIS A 349 -13.10 9.80 2.63
CA HIS A 349 -13.29 11.22 2.93
C HIS A 349 -12.83 12.18 1.83
N THR A 350 -13.18 13.46 1.97
CA THR A 350 -12.63 14.51 1.10
C THR A 350 -11.27 14.97 1.61
N THR A 351 -10.39 15.42 0.72
CA THR A 351 -9.10 16.02 1.07
C THR A 351 -9.23 17.12 2.14
N ALA A 352 -10.26 17.96 2.04
CA ALA A 352 -10.53 19.00 3.03
C ALA A 352 -10.85 18.42 4.43
N HIS A 353 -11.54 17.27 4.48
CA HIS A 353 -11.88 16.58 5.72
C HIS A 353 -10.65 15.95 6.39
N THR A 354 -9.71 15.42 5.61
CA THR A 354 -8.42 14.91 6.12
C THR A 354 -7.51 16.04 6.59
N ILE A 355 -7.40 17.11 5.81
CA ILE A 355 -6.42 18.18 6.03
C ILE A 355 -6.84 19.16 7.15
N ARG A 356 -8.13 19.45 7.28
CA ARG A 356 -8.63 20.38 8.30
C ARG A 356 -8.23 20.02 9.73
N PRO A 357 -8.43 18.79 10.24
CA PRO A 357 -8.01 18.43 11.59
C PRO A 357 -6.50 18.50 11.74
N ALA A 358 -5.72 18.07 10.73
CA ALA A 358 -4.27 18.18 10.73
C ALA A 358 -3.81 19.63 10.96
N PHE A 359 -4.41 20.61 10.28
CA PHE A 359 -4.11 22.02 10.52
C PHE A 359 -4.56 22.53 11.90
N GLN A 360 -5.72 22.09 12.38
CA GLN A 360 -6.26 22.56 13.65
C GLN A 360 -5.50 22.02 14.87
N ILE A 361 -4.92 20.81 14.76
CA ILE A 361 -4.35 20.05 15.88
C ILE A 361 -2.82 19.94 15.76
N ILE A 362 -2.29 19.60 14.59
CA ILE A 362 -0.85 19.36 14.38
C ILE A 362 -0.13 20.66 14.03
N GLY A 363 -0.75 21.49 13.19
CA GLY A 363 -0.16 22.73 12.70
C GLY A 363 1.05 22.50 11.77
N THR A 364 1.68 23.59 11.36
CA THR A 364 2.83 23.57 10.45
C THR A 364 4.15 23.65 11.19
N LEU A 365 5.23 23.25 10.52
CA LEU A 365 6.60 23.48 10.96
C LEU A 365 6.85 24.99 11.15
N PRO A 366 7.75 25.42 12.07
CA PRO A 366 7.97 26.83 12.40
C PRO A 366 8.26 27.73 11.18
N ASP A 367 9.01 27.22 10.20
CA ASP A 367 9.42 27.96 9.00
C ASP A 367 8.52 27.71 7.78
N VAL A 368 7.38 27.04 7.97
CA VAL A 368 6.45 26.69 6.89
C VAL A 368 5.10 27.34 7.17
N ARG A 369 4.68 28.27 6.30
CA ARG A 369 3.38 28.95 6.45
C ARG A 369 2.26 28.19 5.77
N VAL A 370 2.60 27.41 4.75
CA VAL A 370 1.64 26.72 3.90
C VAL A 370 1.99 25.25 3.77
N VAL A 371 1.03 24.37 4.06
CA VAL A 371 1.14 22.94 3.72
C VAL A 371 0.93 22.81 2.23
N SER A 372 1.74 22.00 1.58
CA SER A 372 1.60 21.68 0.17
C SER A 372 1.65 20.18 -0.05
N SER A 373 1.48 19.75 -1.29
CA SER A 373 1.60 18.35 -1.65
C SER A 373 2.60 18.12 -2.77
N VAL A 374 3.20 16.95 -2.79
CA VAL A 374 3.96 16.47 -3.94
C VAL A 374 3.49 15.09 -4.39
N PHE A 375 3.64 14.80 -5.67
CA PHE A 375 3.56 13.46 -6.22
C PHE A 375 4.97 12.98 -6.60
N LEU A 376 5.26 11.73 -6.25
CA LEU A 376 6.45 11.01 -6.69
C LEU A 376 6.08 10.30 -8.00
N MET A 377 6.48 10.91 -9.12
CA MET A 377 6.23 10.44 -10.48
C MET A 377 7.33 9.44 -10.86
N CYS A 378 7.02 8.15 -10.72
CA CYS A 378 7.92 7.06 -11.04
C CYS A 378 7.88 6.78 -12.54
N MET A 379 8.84 7.35 -13.25
CA MET A 379 9.09 7.08 -14.66
C MET A 379 9.87 5.77 -14.81
N ASP A 380 10.02 5.27 -16.04
CA ASP A 380 10.69 3.99 -16.30
C ASP A 380 12.11 3.87 -15.71
N THR A 381 12.84 4.99 -15.62
CA THR A 381 14.26 5.02 -15.24
C THR A 381 14.62 6.02 -14.15
N ARG A 382 13.66 6.82 -13.67
CA ARG A 382 13.88 7.83 -12.62
C ARG A 382 12.58 8.20 -11.91
N VAL A 383 12.70 8.75 -10.71
CA VAL A 383 11.58 9.33 -9.97
C VAL A 383 11.68 10.85 -10.00
N LEU A 384 10.59 11.52 -10.39
CA LEU A 384 10.48 12.97 -10.39
C LEU A 384 9.50 13.41 -9.30
N VAL A 385 9.65 14.62 -8.78
CA VAL A 385 8.78 15.20 -7.76
C VAL A 385 7.97 16.34 -8.36
N TYR A 386 6.65 16.23 -8.32
CA TYR A 386 5.73 17.24 -8.86
C TYR A 386 4.97 17.92 -7.72
N GLY A 387 5.06 19.24 -7.56
CA GLY A 387 4.34 19.96 -6.52
C GLY A 387 4.04 21.42 -6.89
N ASP A 388 3.07 22.12 -6.32
CA ASP A 388 1.93 21.57 -5.61
C ASP A 388 0.88 21.05 -6.62
N CYS A 389 0.19 19.97 -6.26
CA CYS A 389 -0.75 19.28 -7.15
C CYS A 389 -2.11 18.97 -6.50
N ALA A 390 -2.28 19.26 -5.20
CA ALA A 390 -3.50 18.93 -4.46
C ALA A 390 -4.00 20.00 -3.46
N VAL A 391 -3.16 20.90 -2.95
CA VAL A 391 -3.53 21.71 -1.77
C VAL A 391 -3.80 23.17 -2.12
N ASN A 392 -2.85 23.88 -2.76
CA ASN A 392 -2.89 25.33 -2.90
C ASN A 392 -3.36 25.79 -4.28
N PRO A 393 -4.58 26.37 -4.42
CA PRO A 393 -5.13 26.74 -5.72
C PRO A 393 -4.31 27.76 -6.50
N ASN A 394 -3.96 28.88 -5.85
CA ASN A 394 -3.26 30.01 -6.45
C ASN A 394 -2.23 30.55 -5.43
N PRO A 395 -1.08 29.88 -5.25
CA PRO A 395 -0.06 30.33 -4.33
C PRO A 395 0.55 31.67 -4.77
N ASP A 396 0.83 32.57 -3.83
CA ASP A 396 1.64 33.76 -4.10
C ASP A 396 3.14 33.42 -4.21
N SER A 397 3.99 34.38 -4.57
CA SER A 397 5.44 34.14 -4.73
C SER A 397 6.15 33.63 -3.47
N GLU A 398 5.72 34.04 -2.28
CA GLU A 398 6.31 33.59 -1.01
C GLU A 398 5.90 32.14 -0.72
N GLN A 399 4.61 31.84 -0.90
CA GLN A 399 4.08 30.49 -0.80
C GLN A 399 4.73 29.55 -1.81
N LEU A 400 4.90 29.99 -3.06
CA LEU A 400 5.51 29.20 -4.12
C LEU A 400 6.99 28.91 -3.84
N ALA A 401 7.73 29.87 -3.27
CA ALA A 401 9.10 29.66 -2.78
C ALA A 401 9.15 28.63 -1.63
N GLU A 402 8.21 28.70 -0.68
CA GLU A 402 8.10 27.72 0.42
C GLU A 402 7.74 26.32 -0.07
N ILE A 403 6.85 26.22 -1.07
CA ILE A 403 6.51 24.96 -1.75
C ILE A 403 7.76 24.36 -2.39
N ALA A 404 8.57 25.17 -3.07
CA ALA A 404 9.81 24.71 -3.70
C ALA A 404 10.82 24.14 -2.70
N ILE A 405 11.05 24.87 -1.60
CA ILE A 405 11.98 24.45 -0.53
C ILE A 405 11.46 23.18 0.15
N SER A 406 10.17 23.10 0.45
CA SER A 406 9.54 21.91 1.06
C SER A 406 9.64 20.70 0.14
N SER A 407 9.37 20.88 -1.16
CA SER A 407 9.44 19.82 -2.17
C SER A 407 10.87 19.31 -2.35
N ALA A 408 11.87 20.20 -2.32
CA ALA A 408 13.28 19.80 -2.34
C ALA A 408 13.67 18.95 -1.12
N ARG A 409 13.18 19.33 0.07
CA ARG A 409 13.39 18.54 1.30
C ARG A 409 12.72 17.16 1.19
N THR A 410 11.50 17.11 0.67
CA THR A 410 10.79 15.85 0.43
C THR A 410 11.51 14.98 -0.59
N ALA A 411 12.03 15.56 -1.69
CA ALA A 411 12.85 14.85 -2.67
C ALA A 411 14.08 14.19 -2.02
N GLN A 412 14.83 14.95 -1.21
CA GLN A 412 15.99 14.42 -0.47
C GLN A 412 15.60 13.30 0.48
N MET A 413 14.46 13.44 1.18
CA MET A 413 13.93 12.40 2.07
C MET A 413 13.67 11.10 1.30
N PHE A 414 13.30 11.15 0.03
CA PHE A 414 13.10 9.97 -0.81
C PHE A 414 14.32 9.57 -1.66
N GLY A 415 15.51 10.11 -1.35
CA GLY A 415 16.75 9.76 -2.04
C GLY A 415 16.89 10.36 -3.44
N ILE A 416 16.10 11.39 -3.75
CA ILE A 416 16.12 12.10 -5.03
C ILE A 416 16.95 13.37 -4.84
N ASP A 417 18.03 13.53 -5.61
CA ASP A 417 18.84 14.76 -5.59
C ASP A 417 18.01 15.95 -6.10
N PRO A 418 17.77 17.01 -5.31
CA PRO A 418 16.84 18.07 -5.67
C PRO A 418 17.46 19.06 -6.66
N VAL A 419 16.96 19.03 -7.89
CA VAL A 419 17.21 20.02 -8.94
C VAL A 419 15.86 20.62 -9.31
N VAL A 420 15.59 21.84 -8.85
CA VAL A 420 14.25 22.42 -8.76
C VAL A 420 13.98 23.37 -9.93
N ALA A 421 13.02 22.99 -10.77
CA ALA A 421 12.50 23.81 -11.86
C ALA A 421 11.20 24.51 -11.43
N MET A 422 11.21 25.84 -11.40
CA MET A 422 10.05 26.67 -11.13
C MET A 422 9.29 26.95 -12.44
N LEU A 423 8.20 26.21 -12.66
CA LEU A 423 7.54 26.11 -13.95
C LEU A 423 6.73 27.35 -14.31
N SER A 424 6.75 27.69 -15.60
CA SER A 424 5.92 28.74 -16.20
C SER A 424 5.72 28.49 -17.69
N TYR A 425 4.85 29.26 -18.34
CA TYR A 425 4.69 29.22 -19.80
C TYR A 425 5.82 29.92 -20.56
N SER A 426 6.77 30.58 -19.88
CA SER A 426 7.96 31.19 -20.46
C SER A 426 9.25 30.73 -19.75
N SER A 427 10.37 30.74 -20.48
CA SER A 427 11.69 30.41 -19.94
C SER A 427 12.59 31.64 -19.86
N GLY A 428 13.37 31.77 -18.77
CA GLY A 428 14.39 32.81 -18.60
C GLY A 428 13.85 34.25 -18.59
N ALA A 429 14.60 35.18 -19.18
CA ALA A 429 14.30 36.60 -19.16
C ALA A 429 13.34 37.08 -20.27
N SER A 430 13.01 36.24 -21.25
CA SER A 430 12.24 36.67 -22.44
C SER A 430 10.74 36.84 -22.20
N GLY A 431 10.22 36.24 -21.12
CA GLY A 431 8.80 36.31 -20.78
C GLY A 431 8.46 37.47 -19.87
N THR A 432 7.40 38.20 -20.21
CA THR A 432 6.79 39.25 -19.40
C THR A 432 5.34 38.88 -19.11
N GLY A 433 4.88 39.05 -17.87
CA GLY A 433 3.50 38.78 -17.49
C GLY A 433 3.37 38.53 -15.99
N VAL A 434 2.17 38.74 -15.43
CA VAL A 434 1.94 38.63 -13.98
C VAL A 434 2.38 37.26 -13.44
N ASP A 435 2.02 36.18 -14.12
CA ASP A 435 2.37 34.82 -13.69
C ASP A 435 3.88 34.53 -13.85
N VAL A 436 4.54 35.14 -14.84
CA VAL A 436 5.99 34.99 -15.05
C VAL A 436 6.76 35.74 -13.97
N GLU A 437 6.34 36.97 -13.65
CA GLU A 437 6.92 37.76 -12.55
C GLU A 437 6.69 37.09 -11.18
N LEU A 438 5.52 36.47 -10.99
CA LEU A 438 5.21 35.72 -9.77
C LEU A 438 6.22 34.60 -9.53
N VAL A 439 6.49 33.80 -10.57
CA VAL A 439 7.46 32.69 -10.51
C VAL A 439 8.89 33.22 -10.36
N ARG A 440 9.25 34.29 -11.07
CA ARG A 440 10.59 34.91 -10.97
C ARG A 440 10.88 35.39 -9.55
N LYS A 441 9.92 36.11 -8.95
CA LYS A 441 10.03 36.55 -7.56
C LYS A 441 10.12 35.36 -6.59
N ALA A 442 9.42 34.26 -6.85
CA ALA A 442 9.51 33.06 -6.04
C ALA A 442 10.92 32.42 -6.10
N VAL A 443 11.55 32.39 -7.28
CA VAL A 443 12.94 31.94 -7.44
C VAL A 443 13.90 32.81 -6.64
N ASP A 444 13.76 34.14 -6.71
CA ASP A 444 14.62 35.07 -5.95
C ASP A 444 14.50 34.84 -4.45
N ILE A 445 13.27 34.69 -3.94
CA ILE A 445 13.00 34.41 -2.52
C ILE A 445 13.61 33.07 -2.10
N ALA A 446 13.38 32.02 -2.88
CA ALA A 446 13.87 30.68 -2.56
C ALA A 446 15.41 30.63 -2.57
N THR A 447 16.04 31.29 -3.55
CA THR A 447 17.51 31.38 -3.67
C THR A 447 18.11 32.15 -2.49
N GLN A 448 17.47 33.23 -2.05
CA GLN A 448 17.92 33.98 -0.86
C GLN A 448 17.81 33.15 0.42
N ARG A 449 16.73 32.39 0.58
CA ARG A 449 16.50 31.53 1.76
C ARG A 449 17.36 30.26 1.77
N ARG A 450 17.65 29.69 0.59
CA ARG A 450 18.41 28.45 0.40
C ARG A 450 19.40 28.57 -0.77
N PRO A 451 20.52 29.30 -0.60
CA PRO A 451 21.53 29.47 -1.64
C PRO A 451 22.22 28.17 -2.08
N ASP A 452 22.12 27.12 -1.25
CA ASP A 452 22.64 25.78 -1.52
C ASP A 452 21.77 24.96 -2.48
N LEU A 453 20.50 25.35 -2.66
CA LEU A 453 19.54 24.63 -3.48
C LEU A 453 19.73 24.98 -4.96
N LYS A 454 19.89 23.97 -5.82
CA LYS A 454 19.84 24.14 -7.28
C LYS A 454 18.42 24.45 -7.71
N ILE A 455 18.10 25.73 -7.87
CA ILE A 455 16.78 26.21 -8.26
C ILE A 455 16.88 27.21 -9.40
N ASP A 456 16.01 27.08 -10.39
CA ASP A 456 15.94 28.02 -11.51
C ASP A 456 14.52 28.13 -12.05
N GLY A 457 14.24 29.27 -12.66
CA GLY A 457 13.00 29.58 -13.35
C GLY A 457 12.85 31.09 -13.55
N PRO A 458 11.76 31.54 -14.18
CA PRO A 458 10.69 30.74 -14.76
C PRO A 458 11.21 29.83 -15.89
N ILE A 459 10.75 28.57 -15.94
CA ILE A 459 11.18 27.59 -16.94
C ILE A 459 9.99 26.83 -17.53
N GLN A 460 9.97 26.62 -18.84
CA GLN A 460 8.95 25.78 -19.47
C GLN A 460 9.24 24.29 -19.23
N TYR A 461 8.18 23.47 -19.21
CA TYR A 461 8.30 22.05 -18.92
C TYR A 461 9.25 21.32 -19.88
N ASP A 462 9.23 21.67 -21.18
CA ASP A 462 10.14 21.09 -22.19
C ASP A 462 11.61 21.41 -21.90
N ALA A 463 11.92 22.66 -21.53
CA ALA A 463 13.26 23.08 -21.13
C ALA A 463 13.70 22.45 -19.80
N ALA A 464 12.77 22.17 -18.88
CA ALA A 464 13.09 21.54 -17.60
C ALA A 464 13.44 20.05 -17.75
N ILE A 465 12.75 19.33 -18.65
CA ILE A 465 12.86 17.86 -18.78
C ILE A 465 13.85 17.39 -19.87
N ASP A 466 13.99 18.12 -20.97
CA ASP A 466 14.76 17.71 -22.16
C ASP A 466 16.07 18.50 -22.28
N ALA A 467 17.20 17.79 -22.20
CA ALA A 467 18.53 18.40 -22.24
C ALA A 467 18.86 19.11 -23.57
N SER A 468 18.29 18.64 -24.69
CA SER A 468 18.49 19.26 -26.01
C SER A 468 17.69 20.57 -26.13
N VAL A 469 16.48 20.62 -25.59
CA VAL A 469 15.69 21.87 -25.50
C VAL A 469 16.33 22.84 -24.51
N ALA A 470 16.80 22.35 -23.37
CA ALA A 470 17.53 23.14 -22.37
C ALA A 470 18.75 23.82 -22.96
N GLY A 471 19.60 23.09 -23.70
CA GLY A 471 20.78 23.65 -24.34
C GLY A 471 20.49 24.76 -25.36
N LYS A 472 19.26 24.85 -25.88
CA LYS A 472 18.83 25.92 -26.79
C LYS A 472 18.19 27.10 -26.04
N LYS A 473 17.35 26.84 -25.04
CA LYS A 473 16.57 27.87 -24.34
C LYS A 473 17.28 28.46 -23.13
N MET A 474 18.06 27.66 -22.40
CA MET A 474 18.71 28.02 -21.13
C MET A 474 20.09 27.33 -21.00
N PRO A 475 21.07 27.63 -21.89
CA PRO A 475 22.35 26.93 -21.96
C PRO A 475 23.22 27.04 -20.70
N ASP A 476 23.10 28.15 -19.96
CA ASP A 476 23.90 28.45 -18.77
C ASP A 476 23.23 27.97 -17.46
N SER A 477 22.04 27.37 -17.55
CA SER A 477 21.30 26.89 -16.38
C SER A 477 21.85 25.58 -15.84
N GLU A 478 22.06 25.51 -14.53
CA GLU A 478 22.42 24.26 -13.84
C GLU A 478 21.21 23.32 -13.64
N VAL A 479 19.99 23.82 -13.89
CA VAL A 479 18.71 23.14 -13.63
C VAL A 479 18.05 22.64 -14.92
N ALA A 480 18.06 23.45 -15.98
CA ALA A 480 17.38 23.11 -17.23
C ALA A 480 17.89 21.78 -17.82
N GLY A 481 16.96 20.91 -18.23
CA GLY A 481 17.24 19.58 -18.76
C GLY A 481 17.71 18.55 -17.73
N LYS A 482 17.87 18.95 -16.46
CA LYS A 482 18.36 18.13 -15.35
C LYS A 482 17.40 18.12 -14.16
N ALA A 483 16.24 18.78 -14.28
CA ALA A 483 15.31 18.93 -13.19
C ALA A 483 14.77 17.58 -12.71
N THR A 484 14.72 17.42 -11.39
CA THR A 484 14.12 16.29 -10.68
C THR A 484 12.90 16.70 -9.88
N VAL A 485 12.79 17.99 -9.54
CA VAL A 485 11.67 18.58 -8.81
C VAL A 485 11.02 19.67 -9.67
N PHE A 486 9.72 19.58 -9.88
CA PHE A 486 8.93 20.42 -10.78
C PHE A 486 7.88 21.15 -9.96
N ILE A 487 8.03 22.47 -9.88
CA ILE A 487 7.14 23.32 -9.09
C ILE A 487 6.15 24.04 -10.00
N PHE A 488 4.88 23.67 -9.91
CA PHE A 488 3.79 24.25 -10.70
C PHE A 488 3.32 25.58 -10.11
N PRO A 489 2.98 26.58 -10.96
CA PRO A 489 2.60 27.90 -10.50
C PRO A 489 1.23 27.94 -9.82
N ASP A 490 0.36 26.98 -10.13
CA ASP A 490 -1.01 26.88 -9.62
C ASP A 490 -1.55 25.44 -9.66
N LEU A 491 -2.63 25.19 -8.92
CA LEU A 491 -3.22 23.86 -8.78
C LEU A 491 -3.84 23.33 -10.07
N ASN A 492 -4.44 24.18 -10.92
CA ASN A 492 -5.01 23.70 -12.18
C ASN A 492 -3.91 23.14 -13.07
N THR A 493 -2.80 23.86 -13.18
CA THR A 493 -1.64 23.41 -13.95
C THR A 493 -1.04 22.13 -13.35
N GLY A 494 -0.78 22.10 -12.05
CA GLY A 494 -0.19 20.93 -11.38
C GLY A 494 -1.08 19.69 -11.47
N ASN A 495 -2.36 19.82 -11.10
CA ASN A 495 -3.31 18.71 -11.05
C ASN A 495 -3.56 18.08 -12.43
N ASN A 496 -3.78 18.90 -13.46
CA ASN A 496 -3.97 18.40 -14.82
C ASN A 496 -2.69 17.76 -15.36
N THR A 497 -1.52 18.36 -15.09
CA THR A 497 -0.26 17.87 -15.65
C THR A 497 0.13 16.51 -15.09
N TYR A 498 0.13 16.30 -13.76
CA TYR A 498 0.53 15.00 -13.21
C TYR A 498 -0.42 13.88 -13.68
N LYS A 499 -1.73 14.15 -13.76
CA LYS A 499 -2.72 13.19 -14.26
C LYS A 499 -2.53 12.91 -15.75
N ALA A 500 -2.27 13.93 -16.55
CA ALA A 500 -2.02 13.77 -17.97
C ALA A 500 -0.76 12.91 -18.20
N VAL A 501 0.33 13.18 -17.48
CA VAL A 501 1.57 12.39 -17.54
C VAL A 501 1.29 10.95 -17.10
N GLN A 502 0.66 10.74 -15.96
CA GLN A 502 0.29 9.40 -15.45
C GLN A 502 -0.49 8.60 -16.50
N ARG A 503 -1.57 9.19 -17.05
CA ARG A 503 -2.48 8.50 -17.98
C ARG A 503 -1.89 8.28 -19.37
N SER A 504 -1.03 9.16 -19.86
CA SER A 504 -0.45 9.06 -21.20
C SER A 504 0.81 8.21 -21.26
N SER A 505 1.61 8.19 -20.18
CA SER A 505 2.87 7.45 -20.14
C SER A 505 2.76 6.08 -19.45
N GLY A 506 1.73 5.87 -18.63
CA GLY A 506 1.65 4.70 -17.74
C GLY A 506 2.55 4.81 -16.51
N ALA A 507 3.18 5.96 -16.26
CA ALA A 507 3.98 6.21 -15.06
C ALA A 507 3.15 6.00 -13.79
N VAL A 508 3.79 5.41 -12.78
CA VAL A 508 3.20 5.26 -11.45
C VAL A 508 3.32 6.59 -10.71
N ALA A 509 2.21 7.12 -10.21
CA ALA A 509 2.18 8.37 -9.47
C ALA A 509 1.83 8.07 -8.01
N ILE A 510 2.77 8.27 -7.09
CA ILE A 510 2.56 8.00 -5.67
C ILE A 510 2.31 9.33 -4.93
N GLY A 511 1.16 9.45 -4.27
CA GLY A 511 0.75 10.65 -3.53
C GLY A 511 -0.76 10.92 -3.58
N PRO A 512 -1.22 12.11 -3.13
CA PRO A 512 -0.39 13.26 -2.73
C PRO A 512 0.33 13.04 -1.40
N VAL A 513 1.63 13.34 -1.36
CA VAL A 513 2.43 13.37 -0.14
C VAL A 513 2.36 14.79 0.42
N LEU A 514 1.71 14.97 1.57
CA LEU A 514 1.63 16.25 2.25
C LEU A 514 2.97 16.59 2.91
N GLN A 515 3.33 17.87 2.84
CA GLN A 515 4.58 18.40 3.36
C GLN A 515 4.34 19.71 4.12
N GLY A 516 5.11 19.92 5.19
CA GLY A 516 5.04 21.13 6.01
C GLY A 516 4.31 21.00 7.35
N LEU A 517 3.73 19.84 7.66
CA LEU A 517 3.11 19.55 8.96
C LEU A 517 4.16 19.12 10.00
N ASN A 518 3.89 19.40 11.29
CA ASN A 518 4.78 18.97 12.39
C ASN A 518 4.84 17.44 12.57
N LYS A 519 3.75 16.76 12.22
CA LYS A 519 3.63 15.30 12.23
C LYS A 519 2.97 14.84 10.92
N PRO A 520 3.36 13.69 10.37
CA PRO A 520 2.94 13.29 9.04
C PRO A 520 1.47 12.86 9.01
N VAL A 521 0.72 13.51 8.13
CA VAL A 521 -0.65 13.15 7.76
C VAL A 521 -0.70 13.16 6.26
N ASN A 522 -1.18 12.10 5.63
CA ASN A 522 -1.35 12.04 4.17
C ASN A 522 -2.79 11.78 3.78
N ASP A 523 -3.14 12.30 2.61
CA ASP A 523 -4.46 12.15 2.00
C ASP A 523 -4.38 11.17 0.82
N LEU A 524 -5.39 10.34 0.68
CA LEU A 524 -5.61 9.43 -0.42
C LEU A 524 -6.64 10.01 -1.38
N SER A 525 -6.57 9.62 -2.65
CA SER A 525 -7.69 9.84 -3.54
C SER A 525 -8.84 8.90 -3.19
N ARG A 526 -10.09 9.36 -3.29
CA ARG A 526 -11.27 8.49 -3.19
C ARG A 526 -11.26 7.33 -4.19
N GLY A 527 -10.59 7.50 -5.33
CA GLY A 527 -10.38 6.46 -6.33
C GLY A 527 -9.09 5.65 -6.16
N CYS A 528 -8.44 5.71 -4.99
CA CYS A 528 -7.19 4.99 -4.75
C CYS A 528 -7.38 3.47 -4.84
N LEU A 529 -6.32 2.81 -5.31
CA LEU A 529 -6.16 1.36 -5.31
C LEU A 529 -5.56 0.92 -3.98
N VAL A 530 -5.64 -0.38 -3.68
CA VAL A 530 -5.00 -0.97 -2.48
C VAL A 530 -3.50 -0.67 -2.47
N ALA A 531 -2.83 -0.82 -3.62
CA ALA A 531 -1.42 -0.48 -3.78
C ALA A 531 -1.09 0.98 -3.43
N ASP A 532 -1.97 1.94 -3.79
CA ASP A 532 -1.77 3.35 -3.44
C ASP A 532 -1.81 3.57 -1.92
N ILE A 533 -2.70 2.88 -1.22
CA ILE A 533 -2.81 2.92 0.25
C ILE A 533 -1.52 2.38 0.87
N VAL A 534 -1.09 1.19 0.43
CA VAL A 534 0.12 0.52 0.93
C VAL A 534 1.36 1.41 0.73
N ASN A 535 1.51 1.99 -0.46
CA ASN A 535 2.62 2.90 -0.77
C ASN A 535 2.57 4.19 0.07
N THR A 536 1.37 4.76 0.25
CA THR A 536 1.20 5.99 1.05
C THR A 536 1.48 5.76 2.54
N VAL A 537 1.13 4.60 3.07
CA VAL A 537 1.49 4.22 4.44
C VAL A 537 3.00 4.10 4.61
N ALA A 538 3.70 3.44 3.66
CA ALA A 538 5.17 3.34 3.70
C ALA A 538 5.84 4.72 3.64
N ILE A 539 5.34 5.62 2.79
CA ILE A 539 5.78 7.02 2.71
C ILE A 539 5.57 7.75 4.04
N THR A 540 4.39 7.60 4.63
CA THR A 540 4.04 8.25 5.91
C THR A 540 4.97 7.77 7.03
N ALA A 541 5.30 6.47 7.05
CA ALA A 541 6.28 5.92 7.99
C ALA A 541 7.67 6.53 7.78
N ILE A 542 8.15 6.66 6.54
CA ILE A 542 9.45 7.31 6.25
C ILE A 542 9.46 8.77 6.70
N GLN A 543 8.36 9.51 6.49
CA GLN A 543 8.22 10.88 6.99
C GLN A 543 8.31 10.92 8.52
N ALA A 544 7.70 9.98 9.23
CA ALA A 544 7.76 9.87 10.68
C ALA A 544 9.15 9.45 11.23
N GLN A 545 9.90 8.63 10.50
CA GLN A 545 11.30 8.28 10.84
C GLN A 545 12.20 9.51 10.77
N THR A 546 11.96 10.37 9.79
CA THR A 546 12.77 11.56 9.54
C THR A 546 12.31 12.69 10.47
N LYS A 547 12.62 12.58 11.77
CA LYS A 547 12.39 13.68 12.72
C LYS A 547 13.09 14.93 12.20
N VAL A 548 12.31 15.96 11.86
CA VAL A 548 12.83 17.30 11.64
C VAL A 548 13.45 17.72 12.96
N LYS A 549 14.78 17.72 13.05
CA LYS A 549 15.46 18.39 14.17
C LYS A 549 15.00 19.84 14.13
N SER A 550 14.18 20.23 15.10
CA SER A 550 14.06 21.62 15.51
C SER A 550 15.40 21.98 16.15
N GLU A 551 16.24 22.69 15.40
CA GLU A 551 17.36 23.42 15.99
C GLU A 551 16.85 24.57 16.87
#